data_AF-A0AAW4IGS0-F1
#
_entry.id   AF-A0AAW4IGS0-F1
#
_cell.length_a   1.000
_cell.length_b   1.000
_cell.length_c   1.000
_cell.angle_alpha   90.00
_cell.angle_beta   90.00
_cell.angle_gamma   90.00
#
_symmetry.space_group_name_H-M   'P 1'
#
loop_
_entity.id
_entity.type
_entity.pdbx_description
1 polymer ?
#
loop_
_entity_poly.entity_id
_entity_poly.type
_entity_poly.pdbx_seq_one_letter_code
_entity_poly.pdbx_strand_id
1 'polypeptide(L)'
;MALHTPDSFSLKIDSTGENSSRIASVAWLVAAQEDSSLADLNPNAHDLKKTLKEYVNKNSEAGVFIKDSMLKMLVPQERINWIKDNQRQFYWILNYISELKKSQLKKIRSDLSLVIHKLPTSIPSYLSNRERNVALVDYWLAKSFSEMTTAIQYCKEMESEWNKHTESDKLFSWLEGMDADKKRDCFWSFLKNRIPNEINDYHKFQSHEDLFIFFDHPIFTRDTKELYSKDARKIWNQRLRREKKPDEKQRSFVLSLKTISKLDKLSKKHHLTRAEIIELIINGEAEKETYIRERLSHRNLLLGLHEPTE
;
A
#
# COMPACT_ATOMS: atom_id res chain seq x y z
N MET A 1 10.81 -50.94 32.04
CA MET A 1 11.24 -49.60 31.60
C MET A 1 10.89 -49.46 30.12
N ALA A 2 9.82 -48.74 29.79
CA ALA A 2 9.53 -48.40 28.41
C ALA A 2 10.54 -47.34 27.98
N LEU A 3 11.43 -47.69 27.04
CA LEU A 3 12.29 -46.72 26.36
C LEU A 3 11.34 -45.77 25.62
N HIS A 4 11.21 -44.54 26.13
CA HIS A 4 10.44 -43.49 25.50
C HIS A 4 11.25 -43.03 24.28
N THR A 5 11.10 -43.73 23.16
CA THR A 5 11.65 -43.27 21.88
C THR A 5 11.02 -41.90 21.61
N PRO A 6 11.81 -40.83 21.45
CA PRO A 6 11.24 -39.52 21.19
C PRO A 6 10.50 -39.58 19.86
N ASP A 7 9.24 -39.16 19.85
CA ASP A 7 8.47 -39.07 18.60
C ASP A 7 9.18 -38.10 17.64
N SER A 8 9.30 -38.52 16.39
CA SER A 8 9.86 -37.77 15.26
C SER A 8 9.42 -36.29 15.19
N PHE A 9 8.19 -35.99 15.60
CA PHE A 9 7.67 -34.63 15.68
C PHE A 9 8.36 -33.80 16.79
N SER A 10 8.54 -34.39 17.98
CA SER A 10 9.20 -33.73 19.10
C SER A 10 10.64 -33.37 18.76
N LEU A 11 11.36 -34.29 18.08
CA LEU A 11 12.72 -34.05 17.61
C LEU A 11 12.82 -32.89 16.61
N LYS A 12 11.84 -32.75 15.70
CA LYS A 12 11.82 -31.66 14.72
C LYS A 12 11.51 -30.29 15.35
N ILE A 13 10.60 -30.20 16.31
CA ILE A 13 10.30 -28.93 17.01
C ILE A 13 11.40 -28.52 18.01
N ASP A 14 12.12 -29.49 18.55
CA ASP A 14 13.28 -29.23 19.41
C ASP A 14 14.53 -28.83 18.62
N SER A 15 14.56 -29.10 17.32
CA SER A 15 15.62 -28.61 16.45
C SER A 15 15.62 -27.08 16.34
N THR A 16 16.81 -26.51 16.18
CA THR A 16 16.99 -25.09 15.91
C THR A 16 17.00 -24.86 14.40
N GLY A 17 16.12 -23.98 13.90
CA GLY A 17 16.11 -23.59 12.47
C GLY A 17 14.73 -23.18 11.96
N GLU A 18 14.70 -22.60 10.76
CA GLU A 18 13.48 -22.07 10.14
C GLU A 18 12.41 -23.15 9.89
N ASN A 19 12.85 -24.37 9.55
CA ASN A 19 11.95 -25.52 9.40
C ASN A 19 11.23 -25.89 10.71
N SER A 20 11.90 -25.74 11.86
CA SER A 20 11.29 -26.01 13.17
C SER A 20 10.19 -25.00 13.49
N SER A 21 10.43 -23.70 13.23
CA SER A 21 9.42 -22.65 13.43
C SER A 21 8.22 -22.83 12.51
N ARG A 22 8.47 -23.22 11.25
CA ARG A 22 7.43 -23.46 10.25
C ARG A 22 6.53 -24.64 10.62
N ILE A 23 7.13 -25.75 11.04
CA ILE A 23 6.43 -26.92 11.60
C ILE A 23 5.59 -26.51 12.82
N ALA A 24 6.16 -25.77 13.77
CA ALA A 24 5.40 -25.32 14.93
C ALA A 24 4.21 -24.42 14.54
N SER A 25 4.40 -23.52 13.58
CA SER A 25 3.36 -22.56 13.13
C SER A 25 2.15 -23.27 12.50
N VAL A 26 2.38 -24.23 11.61
CA VAL A 26 1.29 -25.01 11.01
C VAL A 26 0.60 -25.88 12.08
N ALA A 27 1.33 -26.39 13.07
CA ALA A 27 0.79 -27.29 14.08
C ALA A 27 -0.13 -26.52 15.01
N TRP A 28 0.26 -25.29 15.37
CA TRP A 28 -0.59 -24.36 16.09
C TRP A 28 -1.83 -23.95 15.30
N LEU A 29 -1.70 -23.71 14.00
CA LEU A 29 -2.85 -23.40 13.15
C LEU A 29 -3.86 -24.57 13.14
N VAL A 30 -3.39 -25.81 13.03
CA VAL A 30 -4.25 -27.01 13.11
C VAL A 30 -4.89 -27.13 14.49
N ALA A 31 -4.10 -27.02 15.56
CA ALA A 31 -4.58 -27.13 16.93
C ALA A 31 -5.67 -26.10 17.25
N ALA A 32 -5.49 -24.86 16.77
CA ALA A 32 -6.45 -23.78 16.93
C ALA A 32 -7.79 -24.01 16.20
N GLN A 33 -7.83 -24.88 15.17
CA GLN A 33 -9.09 -25.22 14.51
C GLN A 33 -9.98 -26.12 15.37
N GLU A 34 -9.37 -27.00 16.16
CA GLU A 34 -10.09 -27.94 17.04
C GLU A 34 -10.37 -27.32 18.40
N ASP A 35 -9.43 -26.50 18.91
CA ASP A 35 -9.55 -25.79 20.17
C ASP A 35 -9.20 -24.31 19.98
N SER A 36 -10.23 -23.47 19.86
CA SER A 36 -10.07 -22.04 19.64
C SER A 36 -9.37 -21.32 20.80
N SER A 37 -9.37 -21.89 22.01
CA SER A 37 -8.65 -21.30 23.15
C SER A 37 -7.13 -21.27 22.93
N LEU A 38 -6.62 -22.13 22.06
CA LEU A 38 -5.19 -22.20 21.72
C LEU A 38 -4.73 -21.08 20.78
N ALA A 39 -5.66 -20.34 20.16
CA ALA A 39 -5.32 -19.23 19.27
C ALA A 39 -4.82 -18.00 20.03
N ASP A 40 -5.32 -17.78 21.25
CA ASP A 40 -5.04 -16.57 22.04
C ASP A 40 -4.16 -16.85 23.26
N LEU A 41 -3.33 -17.90 23.18
CA LEU A 41 -2.35 -18.19 24.22
C LEU A 41 -1.37 -17.03 24.37
N ASN A 42 -1.17 -16.60 25.62
CA ASN A 42 -0.15 -15.63 25.95
C ASN A 42 1.25 -16.31 25.94
N PRO A 43 2.16 -15.94 25.02
CA PRO A 43 3.50 -16.54 24.92
C PRO A 43 4.36 -16.30 26.16
N ASN A 44 4.09 -15.24 26.92
CA ASN A 44 4.81 -14.92 28.14
C ASN A 44 4.37 -15.76 29.34
N ALA A 45 3.16 -16.34 29.28
CA ALA A 45 2.59 -17.14 30.36
C ALA A 45 2.67 -18.65 30.10
N HIS A 46 2.97 -19.06 28.86
CA HIS A 46 2.96 -20.46 28.45
C HIS A 46 4.25 -20.84 27.73
N ASP A 47 4.79 -22.02 28.07
CA ASP A 47 5.76 -22.69 27.21
C ASP A 47 5.03 -23.26 25.99
N LEU A 48 4.97 -22.47 24.93
CA LEU A 48 4.27 -22.83 23.69
C LEU A 48 4.77 -24.18 23.12
N LYS A 49 6.07 -24.47 23.21
CA LYS A 49 6.59 -25.74 22.69
C LYS A 49 6.08 -26.92 23.51
N LYS A 50 6.10 -26.81 24.84
CA LYS A 50 5.57 -27.85 25.72
C LYS A 50 4.07 -28.05 25.51
N THR A 51 3.29 -26.97 25.48
CA THR A 51 1.84 -27.02 25.27
C THR A 51 1.48 -27.68 23.94
N LEU A 52 2.19 -27.36 22.86
CA LEU A 52 1.97 -27.96 21.55
C LEU A 52 2.30 -29.46 21.53
N LYS A 53 3.40 -29.88 22.16
CA LYS A 53 3.75 -31.31 22.28
C LYS A 53 2.70 -32.08 23.05
N GLU A 54 2.22 -31.52 24.16
CA GLU A 54 1.16 -32.14 24.95
C GLU A 54 -0.13 -32.27 24.13
N TYR A 55 -0.50 -31.23 23.37
CA TYR A 55 -1.67 -31.24 22.50
C TYR A 55 -1.55 -32.33 21.42
N VAL A 56 -0.43 -32.39 20.70
CA VAL A 56 -0.19 -33.36 19.62
C VAL A 56 -0.13 -34.80 20.12
N ASN A 57 0.31 -35.02 21.37
CA ASN A 57 0.34 -36.35 21.97
C ASN A 57 -1.02 -36.79 22.54
N LYS A 58 -1.84 -35.85 23.03
CA LYS A 58 -3.16 -36.12 23.59
C LYS A 58 -4.24 -36.32 22.53
N ASN A 59 -4.13 -35.63 21.37
CA ASN A 59 -5.15 -35.66 20.32
C ASN A 59 -4.74 -36.58 19.16
N SER A 60 -5.41 -37.72 19.01
CA SER A 60 -5.01 -38.75 18.04
C SER A 60 -5.19 -38.32 16.58
N GLU A 61 -6.32 -37.75 16.20
CA GLU A 61 -6.58 -37.39 14.78
C GLU A 61 -5.80 -36.15 14.34
N ALA A 62 -5.92 -35.04 15.08
CA ALA A 62 -5.15 -33.81 14.81
C ALA A 62 -3.64 -34.05 14.93
N GLY A 63 -3.21 -34.83 15.92
CA GLY A 63 -1.82 -35.21 16.10
C GLY A 63 -1.28 -36.08 14.96
N VAL A 64 -2.06 -37.03 14.44
CA VAL A 64 -1.70 -37.81 13.23
C VAL A 64 -1.59 -36.91 12.02
N PHE A 65 -2.56 -36.01 11.78
CA PHE A 65 -2.49 -35.06 10.68
C PHE A 65 -1.24 -34.18 10.77
N ILE A 66 -0.97 -33.60 11.95
CA ILE A 66 0.21 -32.76 12.17
C ILE A 66 1.49 -33.56 11.88
N LYS A 67 1.60 -34.80 12.38
CA LYS A 67 2.75 -35.66 12.12
C LYS A 67 2.88 -36.00 10.63
N ASP A 68 1.81 -36.44 9.96
CA ASP A 68 1.87 -36.84 8.56
C ASP A 68 2.10 -35.65 7.61
N SER A 69 1.36 -34.56 7.78
CA SER A 69 1.48 -33.37 6.93
C SER A 69 2.84 -32.69 7.06
N MET A 70 3.40 -32.63 8.27
CA MET A 70 4.69 -31.96 8.49
C MET A 70 5.90 -32.80 8.12
N LEU A 71 5.73 -34.12 8.07
CA LEU A 71 6.78 -35.01 7.64
C LEU A 71 6.80 -35.19 6.12
N LYS A 72 5.65 -35.07 5.44
CA LYS A 72 5.51 -35.52 4.04
C LYS A 72 5.05 -34.44 3.05
N MET A 73 4.41 -33.35 3.50
CA MET A 73 3.70 -32.42 2.61
C MET A 73 4.15 -30.95 2.69
N LEU A 74 5.20 -30.64 3.47
CA LEU A 74 5.78 -29.29 3.45
C LEU A 74 6.58 -29.05 2.18
N VAL A 75 6.16 -28.07 1.38
CA VAL A 75 6.91 -27.67 0.19
C VAL A 75 8.30 -27.14 0.58
N PRO A 76 9.33 -27.31 -0.26
CA PRO A 76 10.68 -26.84 0.04
C PRO A 76 10.71 -25.36 0.40
N GLN A 77 11.63 -24.98 1.30
CA GLN A 77 11.70 -23.62 1.83
C GLN A 77 11.86 -22.57 0.74
N GLU A 78 12.62 -22.89 -0.31
CA GLU A 78 12.86 -22.04 -1.47
C GLU A 78 11.56 -21.68 -2.21
N ARG A 79 10.53 -22.53 -2.12
CA ARG A 79 9.21 -22.31 -2.74
C ARG A 79 8.29 -21.43 -1.90
N ILE A 80 8.67 -21.14 -0.66
CA ILE A 80 7.88 -20.33 0.30
C ILE A 80 8.55 -18.98 0.57
N ASN A 81 9.78 -18.75 0.12
CA ASN A 81 10.52 -17.51 0.34
C ASN A 81 9.84 -16.23 -0.20
N TRP A 82 8.89 -16.36 -1.13
CA TRP A 82 8.07 -15.26 -1.63
C TRP A 82 7.05 -14.76 -0.60
N ILE A 83 6.73 -15.57 0.42
CA ILE A 83 5.85 -15.20 1.52
C ILE A 83 6.61 -14.30 2.51
N LYS A 84 6.05 -13.11 2.75
CA LYS A 84 6.64 -12.02 3.55
C LYS A 84 5.84 -11.77 4.82
N ASP A 85 6.47 -11.00 5.70
CA ASP A 85 5.87 -10.51 6.94
C ASP A 85 5.04 -9.26 6.67
N ASN A 86 3.85 -9.46 6.09
CA ASN A 86 2.88 -8.38 5.91
C ASN A 86 1.44 -8.91 6.03
N GLN A 87 0.54 -8.01 6.42
CA GLN A 87 -0.86 -8.33 6.67
C GLN A 87 -1.67 -8.31 5.37
N ARG A 88 -1.29 -7.52 4.38
CA ARG A 88 -1.93 -7.51 3.05
C ARG A 88 -1.89 -8.88 2.37
N GLN A 89 -0.74 -9.56 2.39
CA GLN A 89 -0.55 -10.89 1.79
C GLN A 89 -1.39 -11.93 2.53
N PHE A 90 -1.59 -11.79 3.84
CA PHE A 90 -2.50 -12.64 4.60
C PHE A 90 -3.93 -12.60 4.02
N TYR A 91 -4.51 -11.41 3.89
CA TYR A 91 -5.86 -11.23 3.32
C TYR A 91 -5.93 -11.69 1.86
N TRP A 92 -4.87 -11.42 1.09
CA TRP A 92 -4.79 -11.86 -0.29
C TRP A 92 -4.76 -13.39 -0.41
N ILE A 93 -3.96 -14.10 0.39
CA ILE A 93 -3.89 -15.57 0.40
C ILE A 93 -5.28 -16.16 0.73
N LEU A 94 -5.95 -15.64 1.75
CA LEU A 94 -7.31 -16.07 2.11
C LEU A 94 -8.29 -15.92 0.93
N ASN A 95 -8.27 -14.75 0.29
CA ASN A 95 -9.14 -14.47 -0.84
C ASN A 95 -8.79 -15.36 -2.05
N TYR A 96 -7.50 -15.53 -2.36
CA TYR A 96 -7.03 -16.40 -3.44
C TYR A 96 -7.52 -17.83 -3.27
N ILE A 97 -7.36 -18.40 -2.07
CA ILE A 97 -7.84 -19.76 -1.76
C ILE A 97 -9.36 -19.84 -1.87
N SER A 98 -10.09 -18.82 -1.41
CA SER A 98 -11.56 -18.74 -1.50
C SER A 98 -12.06 -18.68 -2.95
N GLU A 99 -11.45 -17.85 -3.81
CA GLU A 99 -11.83 -17.71 -5.21
C GLU A 99 -11.47 -18.95 -6.05
N LEU A 100 -10.34 -19.60 -5.75
CA LEU A 100 -10.03 -20.90 -6.32
C LEU A 100 -11.13 -21.92 -6.02
N LYS A 101 -11.63 -21.99 -4.78
CA LYS A 101 -12.75 -22.87 -4.44
C LYS A 101 -13.99 -22.56 -5.27
N LYS A 102 -14.36 -21.28 -5.41
CA LYS A 102 -15.54 -20.88 -6.20
C LYS A 102 -15.40 -21.22 -7.69
N SER A 103 -14.22 -20.97 -8.26
CA SER A 103 -13.97 -21.23 -9.69
C SER A 103 -13.93 -22.73 -10.01
N GLN A 104 -13.37 -23.55 -9.11
CA GLN A 104 -13.32 -25.00 -9.27
C GLN A 104 -14.68 -25.66 -9.01
N LEU A 105 -15.46 -25.18 -8.03
CA LEU A 105 -16.86 -25.60 -7.84
C LEU A 105 -17.72 -25.36 -9.10
N LYS A 106 -17.41 -24.32 -9.90
CA LYS A 106 -18.08 -24.07 -11.19
C LYS A 106 -17.61 -25.01 -12.31
N LYS A 107 -16.39 -25.57 -12.23
CA LYS A 107 -15.83 -26.50 -13.21
C LYS A 107 -16.16 -27.97 -12.91
N ILE A 108 -16.42 -28.33 -11.66
CA ILE A 108 -16.72 -29.71 -11.25
C ILE A 108 -18.19 -30.05 -11.56
N ARG A 109 -18.44 -30.40 -12.83
CA ARG A 109 -19.42 -31.44 -13.22
C ARG A 109 -18.75 -32.75 -13.64
N SER A 110 -17.42 -32.79 -13.74
CA SER A 110 -16.72 -34.02 -14.10
C SER A 110 -15.26 -33.93 -13.65
N ASP A 111 -14.90 -34.87 -12.79
CA ASP A 111 -13.54 -35.42 -12.64
C ASP A 111 -12.50 -34.58 -11.88
N LEU A 112 -12.49 -34.71 -10.54
CA LEU A 112 -11.31 -34.83 -9.66
C LEU A 112 -11.71 -34.78 -8.17
N SER A 113 -11.21 -35.73 -7.39
CA SER A 113 -11.43 -35.87 -5.94
C SER A 113 -10.58 -34.89 -5.11
N LEU A 114 -10.79 -33.58 -5.26
CA LEU A 114 -10.26 -32.60 -4.32
C LEU A 114 -11.26 -32.44 -3.17
N VAL A 115 -10.87 -32.92 -1.97
CA VAL A 115 -11.65 -32.68 -0.75
C VAL A 115 -11.55 -31.19 -0.42
N ILE A 116 -12.67 -30.47 -0.57
CA ILE A 116 -12.74 -29.04 -0.34
C ILE A 116 -12.74 -28.79 1.18
N HIS A 117 -11.57 -28.51 1.75
CA HIS A 117 -11.44 -28.22 3.17
C HIS A 117 -11.81 -26.75 3.50
N LYS A 118 -12.42 -26.51 4.66
CA LYS A 118 -12.72 -25.17 5.16
C LYS A 118 -11.42 -24.39 5.40
N LEU A 119 -11.44 -23.09 5.12
CA LEU A 119 -10.34 -22.20 5.49
C LEU A 119 -10.23 -22.16 7.02
N PRO A 120 -9.02 -22.02 7.59
CA PRO A 120 -8.85 -21.83 9.03
C PRO A 120 -9.68 -20.64 9.52
N THR A 121 -10.49 -20.83 10.55
CA THR A 121 -11.29 -19.76 11.18
C THR A 121 -10.61 -19.18 12.41
N SER A 122 -9.78 -19.98 13.07
CA SER A 122 -9.07 -19.61 14.29
C SER A 122 -7.57 -19.53 14.01
N ILE A 123 -6.96 -18.36 14.09
CA ILE A 123 -5.56 -18.17 13.68
C ILE A 123 -4.77 -17.67 14.88
N PRO A 124 -3.70 -18.38 15.29
CA PRO A 124 -2.95 -18.01 16.48
C PRO A 124 -2.43 -16.57 16.45
N SER A 125 -2.83 -15.76 17.42
CA SER A 125 -2.57 -14.32 17.49
C SER A 125 -1.14 -13.97 17.94
N TYR A 126 -0.39 -14.94 18.42
CA TYR A 126 1.02 -14.80 18.79
C TYR A 126 2.01 -15.10 17.65
N LEU A 127 1.56 -15.69 16.54
CA LEU A 127 2.42 -15.88 15.37
C LEU A 127 2.66 -14.55 14.67
N SER A 128 3.86 -14.33 14.13
CA SER A 128 4.14 -13.20 13.23
C SER A 128 3.28 -13.29 11.95
N ASN A 129 3.15 -12.18 11.19
CA ASN A 129 2.36 -12.22 9.95
C ASN A 129 2.97 -13.21 8.96
N ARG A 130 4.30 -13.26 8.85
CA ARG A 130 4.98 -14.25 8.01
C ARG A 130 4.65 -15.67 8.44
N GLU A 131 4.75 -15.99 9.73
CA GLU A 131 4.44 -17.33 10.24
C GLU A 131 2.99 -17.72 9.96
N ARG A 132 2.04 -16.79 10.13
CA ARG A 132 0.62 -17.01 9.76
C ARG A 132 0.45 -17.27 8.27
N ASN A 133 1.08 -16.44 7.43
CA ASN A 133 0.99 -16.55 5.97
C ASN A 133 1.55 -17.89 5.49
N VAL A 134 2.74 -18.27 5.97
CA VAL A 134 3.37 -19.55 5.65
C VAL A 134 2.51 -20.70 6.16
N ALA A 135 2.06 -20.63 7.41
CA ALA A 135 1.25 -21.69 8.00
C ALA A 135 -0.08 -21.89 7.26
N LEU A 136 -0.72 -20.81 6.82
CA LEU A 136 -1.95 -20.85 6.04
C LEU A 136 -1.75 -21.53 4.68
N VAL A 137 -0.67 -21.20 3.98
CA VAL A 137 -0.33 -21.83 2.69
C VAL A 137 -0.01 -23.31 2.88
N ASP A 138 0.84 -23.65 3.84
CA ASP A 138 1.19 -25.04 4.12
C ASP A 138 -0.02 -25.88 4.54
N TYR A 139 -0.86 -25.34 5.42
CA TYR A 139 -2.11 -25.99 5.83
C TYR A 139 -3.00 -26.25 4.62
N TRP A 140 -3.21 -25.25 3.76
CA TRP A 140 -4.03 -25.39 2.58
C TRP A 140 -3.44 -26.43 1.60
N LEU A 141 -2.13 -26.36 1.33
CA LEU A 141 -1.46 -27.30 0.42
C LEU A 141 -1.55 -28.75 0.94
N ALA A 142 -1.24 -28.97 2.22
CA ALA A 142 -1.24 -30.30 2.82
C ALA A 142 -2.64 -30.91 2.95
N LYS A 143 -3.68 -30.07 3.11
CA LYS A 143 -5.08 -30.52 3.10
C LYS A 143 -5.61 -30.75 1.68
N SER A 144 -5.19 -29.95 0.70
CA SER A 144 -5.81 -29.96 -0.63
C SER A 144 -5.17 -30.96 -1.59
N PHE A 145 -3.92 -31.33 -1.37
CA PHE A 145 -3.16 -32.15 -2.32
C PHE A 145 -2.53 -33.36 -1.63
N SER A 146 -2.61 -34.51 -2.29
CA SER A 146 -1.94 -35.75 -1.86
C SER A 146 -0.51 -35.87 -2.38
N GLU A 147 -0.16 -35.11 -3.42
CA GLU A 147 1.14 -35.19 -4.10
C GLU A 147 1.94 -33.89 -3.93
N MET A 148 3.20 -34.02 -3.49
CA MET A 148 4.13 -32.90 -3.30
C MET A 148 4.38 -32.11 -4.59
N THR A 149 4.49 -32.78 -5.73
CA THR A 149 4.69 -32.15 -7.04
C THR A 149 3.57 -31.19 -7.39
N THR A 150 2.32 -31.61 -7.16
CA THR A 150 1.12 -30.80 -7.34
C THR A 150 1.10 -29.64 -6.35
N ALA A 151 1.40 -29.87 -5.08
CA ALA A 151 1.50 -28.81 -4.07
C ALA A 151 2.54 -27.73 -4.45
N ILE A 152 3.72 -28.14 -4.93
CA ILE A 152 4.77 -27.24 -5.41
C ILE A 152 4.29 -26.41 -6.61
N GLN A 153 3.56 -27.04 -7.54
CA GLN A 153 3.03 -26.35 -8.73
C GLN A 153 2.02 -25.25 -8.34
N TYR A 154 1.05 -25.56 -7.48
CA TYR A 154 0.09 -24.57 -6.98
C TYR A 154 0.76 -23.47 -6.14
N CYS A 155 1.81 -23.79 -5.38
CA CYS A 155 2.59 -22.79 -4.67
C CYS A 155 3.27 -21.79 -5.62
N LYS A 156 3.81 -22.24 -6.75
CA LYS A 156 4.39 -21.37 -7.80
C LYS A 156 3.31 -20.52 -8.49
N GLU A 157 2.15 -21.08 -8.75
CA GLU A 157 1.03 -20.34 -9.34
C GLU A 157 0.56 -19.23 -8.40
N MET A 158 0.43 -19.53 -7.10
CA MET A 158 0.11 -18.53 -6.08
C MET A 158 1.17 -17.43 -6.02
N GLU A 159 2.46 -17.75 -6.05
CA GLU A 159 3.54 -16.77 -6.14
C GLU A 159 3.40 -15.86 -7.38
N SER A 160 3.14 -16.44 -8.55
CA SER A 160 2.94 -15.70 -9.81
C SER A 160 1.76 -14.73 -9.72
N GLU A 161 0.63 -15.19 -9.16
CA GLU A 161 -0.56 -14.36 -8.99
C GLU A 161 -0.35 -13.25 -7.96
N TRP A 162 0.41 -13.51 -6.89
CA TRP A 162 0.83 -12.46 -5.94
C TRP A 162 1.72 -11.40 -6.60
N ASN A 163 2.66 -11.82 -7.44
CA ASN A 163 3.53 -10.90 -8.17
C ASN A 163 2.75 -10.05 -9.19
N LYS A 164 1.72 -10.63 -9.84
CA LYS A 164 0.80 -9.86 -10.71
C LYS A 164 -0.06 -8.88 -9.90
N HIS A 165 -0.58 -9.31 -8.75
CA HIS A 165 -1.39 -8.50 -7.85
C HIS A 165 -0.65 -7.23 -7.40
N THR A 166 0.63 -7.38 -7.04
CA THR A 166 1.50 -6.30 -6.58
C THR A 166 2.14 -5.47 -7.71
N GLU A 167 1.99 -5.88 -8.98
CA GLU A 167 2.63 -5.17 -10.12
C GLU A 167 2.16 -3.71 -10.24
N SER A 168 0.91 -3.44 -9.83
CA SER A 168 0.30 -2.11 -9.86
C SER A 168 0.76 -1.20 -8.72
N ASP A 169 1.44 -1.73 -7.69
CA ASP A 169 1.86 -0.96 -6.52
C ASP A 169 2.87 0.13 -6.90
N LYS A 170 3.71 -0.13 -7.92
CA LYS A 170 4.68 0.83 -8.47
C LYS A 170 4.04 2.14 -8.93
N LEU A 171 2.74 2.13 -9.27
CA LEU A 171 1.99 3.33 -9.62
C LEU A 171 1.97 4.33 -8.47
N PHE A 172 2.05 3.87 -7.23
CA PHE A 172 1.99 4.68 -6.01
C PHE A 172 3.37 4.96 -5.38
N SER A 173 4.46 4.49 -6.00
CA SER A 173 5.84 4.70 -5.53
C SER A 173 6.19 6.18 -5.25
N TRP A 174 5.56 7.12 -5.95
CA TRP A 174 5.80 8.55 -5.72
C TRP A 174 5.35 9.05 -4.34
N LEU A 175 4.46 8.31 -3.65
CA LEU A 175 4.01 8.57 -2.28
C LEU A 175 5.07 8.19 -1.23
N GLU A 176 6.12 7.46 -1.61
CA GLU A 176 7.24 7.10 -0.74
C GLU A 176 8.28 8.23 -0.63
N GLY A 177 9.25 8.03 0.26
CA GLY A 177 10.42 8.90 0.42
C GLY A 177 10.16 10.15 1.26
N MET A 178 10.87 11.24 0.95
CA MET A 178 10.71 12.52 1.67
C MET A 178 9.27 13.02 1.56
N ASP A 179 8.75 13.57 2.66
CA ASP A 179 7.36 14.05 2.80
C ASP A 179 6.29 12.96 2.57
N ALA A 180 6.61 11.67 2.76
CA ALA A 180 5.65 10.57 2.55
C ALA A 180 4.31 10.81 3.27
N ASP A 181 4.34 11.28 4.51
CA ASP A 181 3.13 11.60 5.28
C ASP A 181 2.31 12.70 4.59
N LYS A 182 2.93 13.81 4.20
CA LYS A 182 2.24 14.92 3.50
C LYS A 182 1.70 14.50 2.14
N LYS A 183 2.42 13.62 1.43
CA LYS A 183 1.98 13.05 0.15
C LYS A 183 0.76 12.16 0.34
N ARG A 184 0.77 11.27 1.34
CA ARG A 184 -0.38 10.44 1.72
C ARG A 184 -1.56 11.31 2.15
N ASP A 185 -1.33 12.40 2.86
CA ASP A 185 -2.36 13.37 3.26
C ASP A 185 -3.00 14.07 2.06
N CYS A 186 -2.18 14.52 1.12
CA CYS A 186 -2.63 15.11 -0.13
C CYS A 186 -3.44 14.09 -0.95
N PHE A 187 -2.96 12.84 -1.01
CA PHE A 187 -3.60 11.76 -1.73
C PHE A 187 -4.96 11.37 -1.10
N TRP A 188 -5.01 11.25 0.22
CA TRP A 188 -6.23 11.02 0.98
C TRP A 188 -7.27 12.13 0.73
N SER A 189 -6.84 13.39 0.76
CA SER A 189 -7.71 14.53 0.48
C SER A 189 -8.25 14.52 -0.95
N PHE A 190 -7.41 14.12 -1.92
CA PHE A 190 -7.84 13.92 -3.30
C PHE A 190 -8.92 12.83 -3.41
N LEU A 191 -8.71 11.68 -2.78
CA LEU A 191 -9.68 10.58 -2.82
C LEU A 191 -11.00 10.95 -2.14
N LYS A 192 -10.97 11.63 -0.99
CA LYS A 192 -12.18 12.18 -0.33
C LYS A 192 -13.03 13.04 -1.24
N ASN A 193 -12.40 13.82 -2.11
CA ASN A 193 -13.14 14.66 -3.06
C ASN A 193 -13.60 13.88 -4.30
N ARG A 194 -12.91 12.80 -4.67
CA ARG A 194 -13.16 12.08 -5.92
C ARG A 194 -14.11 10.89 -5.78
N ILE A 195 -14.00 10.17 -4.67
CA ILE A 195 -14.75 8.94 -4.34
C ILE A 195 -15.23 9.00 -2.88
N PRO A 196 -16.05 10.01 -2.52
CA PRO A 196 -16.46 10.21 -1.13
C PRO A 196 -17.19 9.00 -0.55
N ASN A 197 -18.03 8.33 -1.34
CA ASN A 197 -18.83 7.21 -0.87
C ASN A 197 -17.96 6.00 -0.53
N GLU A 198 -16.91 5.75 -1.31
CA GLU A 198 -16.02 4.60 -1.18
C GLU A 198 -15.00 4.77 -0.06
N ILE A 199 -14.68 6.01 0.33
CA ILE A 199 -13.61 6.31 1.30
C ILE A 199 -14.12 6.72 2.69
N ASN A 200 -15.40 7.08 2.82
CA ASN A 200 -15.96 7.57 4.09
C ASN A 200 -15.88 6.54 5.24
N ASP A 201 -15.95 5.24 4.91
CA ASP A 201 -15.85 4.16 5.89
C ASP A 201 -14.40 3.82 6.26
N TYR A 202 -13.43 4.44 5.60
CA TYR A 202 -12.01 4.17 5.82
C TYR A 202 -11.36 5.26 6.68
N HIS A 203 -10.42 4.83 7.51
CA HIS A 203 -9.52 5.75 8.18
C HIS A 203 -8.42 6.20 7.23
N LYS A 204 -7.89 7.39 7.52
CA LYS A 204 -6.75 7.95 6.80
C LYS A 204 -5.58 6.98 6.84
N PHE A 205 -4.98 6.72 5.68
CA PHE A 205 -3.84 5.83 5.53
C PHE A 205 -2.67 6.25 6.44
N GLN A 206 -2.31 5.38 7.39
CA GLN A 206 -1.17 5.58 8.28
C GLN A 206 0.11 5.05 7.62
N SER A 207 -0.03 3.96 6.87
CA SER A 207 1.06 3.29 6.16
C SER A 207 0.80 3.19 4.65
N HIS A 208 1.83 2.82 3.90
CA HIS A 208 1.68 2.43 2.49
C HIS A 208 0.92 1.11 2.33
N GLU A 209 1.02 0.22 3.31
CA GLU A 209 0.27 -1.03 3.32
C GLU A 209 -1.24 -0.78 3.38
N ASP A 210 -1.69 0.17 4.21
CA ASP A 210 -3.11 0.55 4.32
C ASP A 210 -3.67 1.02 2.97
N LEU A 211 -2.89 1.82 2.24
CA LEU A 211 -3.24 2.30 0.90
C LEU A 211 -3.41 1.14 -0.06
N PHE A 212 -2.49 0.18 -0.03
CA PHE A 212 -2.56 -0.97 -0.92
C PHE A 212 -3.72 -1.90 -0.57
N ILE A 213 -3.99 -2.14 0.72
CA ILE A 213 -5.17 -2.90 1.17
C ILE A 213 -6.46 -2.24 0.67
N PHE A 214 -6.57 -0.91 0.72
CA PHE A 214 -7.72 -0.19 0.17
C PHE A 214 -7.88 -0.42 -1.34
N PHE A 215 -6.79 -0.34 -2.10
CA PHE A 215 -6.81 -0.54 -3.56
C PHE A 215 -6.92 -2.00 -3.99
N ASP A 216 -6.82 -2.96 -3.08
CA ASP A 216 -7.07 -4.36 -3.39
C ASP A 216 -8.57 -4.66 -3.56
N HIS A 217 -9.45 -3.71 -3.22
CA HIS A 217 -10.88 -3.85 -3.47
C HIS A 217 -11.17 -3.98 -4.99
N PRO A 218 -12.00 -4.96 -5.42
CA PRO A 218 -12.23 -5.26 -6.83
C PRO A 218 -12.78 -4.11 -7.68
N ILE A 219 -13.37 -3.08 -7.06
CA ILE A 219 -13.85 -1.88 -7.75
C ILE A 219 -12.70 -1.09 -8.41
N PHE A 220 -11.47 -1.23 -7.90
CA PHE A 220 -10.31 -0.51 -8.39
C PHE A 220 -9.55 -1.34 -9.41
N THR A 221 -9.89 -1.15 -10.69
CA THR A 221 -9.11 -1.70 -11.80
C THR A 221 -7.75 -1.02 -11.91
N ARG A 222 -6.80 -1.65 -12.61
CA ARG A 222 -5.48 -1.06 -12.88
C ARG A 222 -5.57 0.35 -13.48
N ASP A 223 -6.50 0.57 -14.40
CA ASP A 223 -6.69 1.87 -15.06
C ASP A 223 -7.18 2.94 -14.06
N THR A 224 -8.08 2.57 -13.15
CA THR A 224 -8.54 3.50 -12.09
C THR A 224 -7.41 3.84 -11.12
N LYS A 225 -6.61 2.85 -10.70
CA LYS A 225 -5.42 3.07 -9.85
C LYS A 225 -4.43 4.02 -10.54
N GLU A 226 -4.17 3.81 -11.83
CA GLU A 226 -3.25 4.64 -12.61
C GLU A 226 -3.77 6.07 -12.77
N LEU A 227 -5.06 6.24 -13.09
CA LEU A 227 -5.70 7.54 -13.21
C LEU A 227 -5.61 8.33 -11.89
N TYR A 228 -6.00 7.70 -10.77
CA TYR A 228 -5.99 8.33 -9.45
C TYR A 228 -4.58 8.70 -9.01
N SER A 229 -3.61 7.79 -9.21
CA SER A 229 -2.21 8.09 -8.92
C SER A 229 -1.70 9.28 -9.73
N LYS A 230 -1.94 9.30 -11.05
CA LYS A 230 -1.49 10.38 -11.94
C LYS A 230 -2.10 11.73 -11.56
N ASP A 231 -3.40 11.78 -11.32
CA ASP A 231 -4.10 13.03 -11.03
C ASP A 231 -3.72 13.60 -9.66
N ALA A 232 -3.65 12.74 -8.63
CA ALA A 232 -3.19 13.18 -7.33
C ALA A 232 -1.73 13.65 -7.35
N ARG A 233 -0.85 12.99 -8.13
CA ARG A 233 0.53 13.43 -8.31
C ARG A 233 0.63 14.80 -8.98
N LYS A 234 -0.25 15.11 -9.95
CA LYS A 234 -0.31 16.45 -10.56
C LYS A 234 -0.68 17.51 -9.53
N ILE A 235 -1.67 17.23 -8.68
CA ILE A 235 -2.10 18.14 -7.60
C ILE A 235 -0.94 18.38 -6.62
N TRP A 236 -0.26 17.32 -6.18
CA TRP A 236 0.92 17.43 -5.33
C TRP A 236 2.01 18.31 -5.95
N ASN A 237 2.37 18.05 -7.21
CA ASN A 237 3.38 18.84 -7.92
C ASN A 237 2.96 20.30 -8.15
N GLN A 238 1.65 20.57 -8.27
CA GLN A 238 1.14 21.94 -8.34
C GLN A 238 1.26 22.64 -6.98
N ARG A 239 0.95 21.95 -5.89
CA ARG A 239 1.11 22.45 -4.53
C ARG A 239 2.56 22.81 -4.23
N LEU A 240 3.49 21.91 -4.53
CA LEU A 240 4.93 22.14 -4.34
C LEU A 240 5.42 23.36 -5.13
N ARG A 241 4.91 23.56 -6.35
CA ARG A 241 5.25 24.74 -7.17
C ARG A 241 4.73 26.05 -6.56
N ARG A 242 3.56 26.05 -5.92
CA ARG A 242 2.99 27.22 -5.23
C ARG A 242 3.76 27.53 -3.96
N GLU A 243 4.14 26.51 -3.18
CA GLU A 243 4.90 26.67 -1.94
C GLU A 243 6.32 27.20 -2.20
N LYS A 244 6.93 26.89 -3.35
CA LYS A 244 8.25 27.42 -3.74
C LYS A 244 8.24 28.87 -4.27
N LYS A 245 7.08 29.45 -4.54
CA LYS A 245 6.93 30.83 -5.06
C LYS A 245 6.00 31.67 -4.15
N PRO A 246 6.32 31.84 -2.86
CA PRO A 246 5.46 32.60 -1.96
C PRO A 246 5.36 34.08 -2.37
N ASP A 247 6.42 34.65 -2.94
CA ASP A 247 6.50 36.10 -3.21
C ASP A 247 6.06 36.52 -4.63
N GLU A 248 5.84 35.57 -5.54
CA GLU A 248 5.41 35.85 -6.92
C GLU A 248 3.90 35.63 -7.07
N LYS A 249 3.11 36.68 -6.89
CA LYS A 249 1.66 36.65 -7.15
C LYS A 249 1.37 37.12 -8.58
N GLN A 250 0.87 36.22 -9.42
CA GLN A 250 0.40 36.60 -10.77
C GLN A 250 -0.75 37.62 -10.66
N ARG A 251 -0.59 38.78 -11.30
CA ARG A 251 -1.62 39.82 -11.42
C ARG A 251 -2.03 39.97 -12.89
N SER A 252 -3.34 39.90 -13.15
CA SER A 252 -3.89 40.11 -14.49
C SER A 252 -4.15 41.60 -14.71
N PHE A 253 -3.51 42.20 -15.71
CA PHE A 253 -3.73 43.60 -16.11
C PHE A 253 -4.35 43.63 -17.51
N VAL A 254 -5.34 44.49 -17.69
CA VAL A 254 -5.88 44.79 -19.03
C VAL A 254 -5.06 45.92 -19.62
N LEU A 255 -4.26 45.62 -20.64
CA LEU A 255 -3.45 46.60 -21.37
C LEU A 255 -4.00 46.77 -22.79
N SER A 256 -3.94 47.99 -23.32
CA SER A 256 -4.29 48.22 -24.72
C SER A 256 -3.33 47.46 -25.65
N LEU A 257 -3.79 47.03 -26.82
CA LEU A 257 -2.95 46.37 -27.82
C LEU A 257 -1.71 47.20 -28.16
N LYS A 258 -1.85 48.53 -28.24
CA LYS A 258 -0.73 49.45 -28.47
C LYS A 258 0.32 49.39 -27.35
N THR A 259 -0.12 49.30 -26.09
CA THR A 259 0.78 49.18 -24.93
C THR A 259 1.50 47.83 -24.92
N ILE A 260 0.80 46.74 -25.28
CA ILE A 260 1.41 45.41 -25.40
C ILE A 260 2.50 45.42 -26.49
N SER A 261 2.24 46.03 -27.65
CA SER A 261 3.25 46.16 -28.70
C SER A 261 4.47 46.99 -28.27
N LYS A 262 4.28 48.02 -27.43
CA LYS A 262 5.40 48.79 -26.87
C LYS A 262 6.22 47.93 -25.88
N LEU A 263 5.53 47.18 -25.02
CA LEU A 263 6.17 46.27 -24.07
C LEU A 263 6.98 45.19 -24.80
N ASP A 264 6.48 44.67 -25.92
CA ASP A 264 7.20 43.71 -26.77
C ASP A 264 8.47 44.29 -27.39
N LYS A 265 8.39 45.54 -27.86
CA LYS A 265 9.56 46.24 -28.39
C LYS A 265 10.62 46.46 -27.31
N LEU A 266 10.21 46.83 -26.10
CA LEU A 266 11.13 47.01 -24.97
C LEU A 266 11.77 45.69 -24.54
N SER A 267 10.97 44.63 -24.41
CA SER A 267 11.46 43.28 -24.09
C SER A 267 12.50 42.81 -25.11
N LYS A 268 12.22 42.96 -26.42
CA LYS A 268 13.16 42.60 -27.49
C LYS A 268 14.43 43.45 -27.49
N LYS A 269 14.29 44.77 -27.27
CA LYS A 269 15.42 45.72 -27.30
C LYS A 269 16.41 45.49 -26.15
N HIS A 270 15.90 45.15 -24.97
CA HIS A 270 16.70 45.04 -23.75
C HIS A 270 16.98 43.59 -23.33
N HIS A 271 16.50 42.60 -24.09
CA HIS A 271 16.64 41.17 -23.78
C HIS A 271 16.10 40.77 -22.40
N LEU A 272 15.08 41.47 -21.92
CA LEU A 272 14.39 41.21 -20.66
C LEU A 272 12.99 40.66 -20.92
N THR A 273 12.47 39.86 -20.01
CA THR A 273 11.08 39.39 -20.05
C THR A 273 10.12 40.56 -19.86
N ARG A 274 8.87 40.40 -20.33
CA ARG A 274 7.82 41.40 -20.14
C ARG A 274 7.59 41.73 -18.66
N ALA A 275 7.71 40.73 -17.77
CA ALA A 275 7.55 40.90 -16.33
C ALA A 275 8.68 41.75 -15.74
N GLU A 276 9.94 41.45 -16.06
CA GLU A 276 11.10 42.22 -15.61
C GLU A 276 11.03 43.68 -16.05
N ILE A 277 10.60 43.94 -17.30
CA ILE A 277 10.39 45.32 -17.78
C ILE A 277 9.31 46.03 -16.96
N ILE A 278 8.19 45.36 -16.65
CA ILE A 278 7.12 45.94 -15.84
C ILE A 278 7.61 46.25 -14.42
N GLU A 279 8.32 45.32 -13.79
CA GLU A 279 8.87 45.52 -12.44
C GLU A 279 9.89 46.66 -12.40
N LEU A 280 10.80 46.73 -13.37
CA LEU A 280 11.76 47.83 -13.48
C LEU A 280 11.09 49.19 -13.61
N ILE A 281 10.04 49.29 -14.44
CA ILE A 281 9.27 50.52 -14.61
C ILE A 281 8.53 50.89 -13.32
N ILE A 282 7.88 49.94 -12.67
CA ILE A 282 7.14 50.17 -11.42
C ILE A 282 8.10 50.63 -10.31
N ASN A 283 9.23 49.94 -10.14
CA ASN A 283 10.21 50.29 -9.12
C ASN A 283 10.86 51.64 -9.39
N GLY A 284 11.28 51.89 -10.63
CA GLY A 284 11.85 53.19 -11.00
C GLY A 284 10.86 54.33 -10.82
N GLU A 285 9.58 54.10 -11.09
CA GLU A 285 8.52 55.08 -10.86
C GLU A 285 8.18 55.24 -9.37
N ALA A 286 8.20 54.18 -8.58
CA ALA A 286 7.99 54.27 -7.13
C ALA A 286 9.12 55.03 -6.43
N GLU A 287 10.36 54.90 -6.92
CA GLU A 287 11.51 55.61 -6.36
C GLU A 287 11.56 57.09 -6.76
N LYS A 288 11.27 57.40 -8.03
CA LYS A 288 11.52 58.73 -8.61
C LYS A 288 10.25 59.55 -8.83
N GLU A 289 9.08 58.90 -8.84
CA GLU A 289 7.75 59.46 -9.12
C GLU A 289 7.71 60.41 -10.33
N THR A 290 8.56 60.20 -11.33
CA THR A 290 8.78 61.18 -12.39
C THR A 290 7.59 61.22 -13.36
N TYR A 291 7.19 60.06 -13.89
CA TYR A 291 6.17 59.99 -14.93
C TYR A 291 4.74 60.19 -14.38
N ILE A 292 4.47 59.76 -13.15
CA ILE A 292 3.18 59.94 -12.48
C ILE A 292 3.02 61.42 -12.11
N ARG A 293 4.02 62.07 -11.51
CA ARG A 293 3.93 63.51 -11.19
C ARG A 293 3.76 64.35 -12.44
N GLU A 294 4.56 64.13 -13.49
CA GLU A 294 4.38 64.84 -14.76
C GLU A 294 2.96 64.68 -15.32
N ARG A 295 2.43 63.47 -15.29
CA ARG A 295 1.07 63.18 -15.77
C ARG A 295 0.00 63.87 -14.92
N LEU A 296 0.17 63.95 -13.60
CA LEU A 296 -0.74 64.65 -12.70
C LEU A 296 -0.66 66.17 -12.91
N SER A 297 0.54 66.74 -13.02
CA SER A 297 0.74 68.17 -13.32
C SER A 297 0.10 68.56 -14.64
N HIS A 298 0.30 67.79 -15.70
CA HIS A 298 -0.34 68.02 -16.99
C HIS A 298 -1.87 67.92 -16.91
N ARG A 299 -2.38 66.99 -16.11
CA ARG A 299 -3.82 66.84 -15.90
C ARG A 299 -4.40 68.03 -15.13
N ASN A 300 -3.69 68.54 -14.11
CA ASN A 300 -4.12 69.70 -13.33
C ASN A 300 -4.09 71.00 -14.17
N LEU A 301 -3.06 71.17 -15.01
CA LEU A 301 -2.96 72.25 -16.00
C LEU A 301 -4.13 72.23 -17.00
N LEU A 302 -4.52 71.05 -17.49
CA LEU A 302 -5.64 70.91 -18.44
C LEU A 302 -7.02 71.10 -17.79
N LEU A 303 -7.12 70.94 -16.46
CA LEU A 303 -8.36 71.11 -15.71
C LEU A 303 -8.50 72.48 -15.04
N GLY A 304 -7.52 73.38 -15.20
CA GLY A 304 -7.57 74.75 -14.67
C GLY A 304 -7.52 74.86 -13.14
N LEU A 305 -7.08 73.80 -12.44
CA LEU A 305 -6.92 73.81 -11.00
C LEU A 305 -5.50 74.29 -10.66
N HIS A 306 -5.37 75.60 -10.38
CA HIS A 306 -4.19 76.13 -9.70
C HIS A 306 -4.20 75.61 -8.26
N GLU A 307 -3.18 74.87 -7.85
CA GLU A 307 -2.87 74.73 -6.43
C GLU A 307 -2.23 76.04 -5.94
N PRO A 308 -2.65 76.56 -4.76
CA PRO A 308 -2.02 77.74 -4.18
C PRO A 308 -0.61 77.36 -3.72
N THR A 309 0.36 78.18 -4.11
CA THR A 309 1.71 78.18 -3.57
C THR A 309 1.68 78.41 -2.07
N GLU A 310 2.20 77.44 -1.32
CA GLU A 310 3.08 77.61 -0.14
C GLU A 310 4.00 76.38 -0.04
#